data_AF-A0A2D7NK25-F1
#
_entry.id   AF-A0A2D7NK25-F1
#
_cell.length_a   1.000
_cell.length_b   1.000
_cell.length_c   1.000
_cell.angle_alpha   90.00
_cell.angle_beta   90.00
_cell.angle_gamma   90.00
#
_symmetry.space_group_name_H-M   'P 1'
#
loop_
_entity.id
_entity.type
_entity.pdbx_description
1 polymer ?
#
loop_
_entity_poly.entity_id
_entity_poly.type
_entity_poly.pdbx_seq_one_letter_code
_entity_poly.pdbx_strand_id
1 'polypeptide(L)'
;MNVLYTLRWNKHMISMLVSSLCLTACSVSSTPAGDTIPALAVSSGRLDTLVAAVQAANLADALSSEGPFTVFAPTDEAFGRLDEGTIEALLEEPGRATLARILTHHVVPGRLEARDLVELDSVETLAGTTLPLAALKGRLLVDEAIVETANLNASNGVVHLIDRVMLPPVQVSPLQELMTMTIDRGVPLYNNGDPGACCAVYATALDAVTLSSGWGLTPNQIENIRGALQNANNMQDDGSRAWAYRRIIDALLQNQQMSSTSRPQPTDAQKVFTFEDRSELQGWRIVLDGVMGGLSTGNLSLENNSMLFTGETSLKNNGGFSSIRCAVPEGVFADSDSIKLRVRGDGRTWIMGTRKSTSMGGDSFWTRFKTTKGVWEEVTIPIDGMERHFFGQKAPGSISPDQVKAIEFYMYDKKAGPFSLEVDSIEGVNTSA
;
A
#
# COMPACT_ATOMS: atom_id res chain seq x y z
N MET A 1 -61.77 73.70 -34.39
CA MET A 1 -61.35 75.04 -34.86
C MET A 1 -60.02 74.86 -35.59
N ASN A 2 -59.95 75.41 -36.81
CA ASN A 2 -58.88 75.40 -37.82
C ASN A 2 -57.44 75.48 -37.26
N VAL A 3 -56.41 74.73 -37.70
CA VAL A 3 -55.81 74.50 -39.05
C VAL A 3 -54.76 75.58 -39.44
N LEU A 4 -53.55 75.09 -39.82
CA LEU A 4 -52.40 75.69 -40.56
C LEU A 4 -51.32 76.44 -39.75
N TYR A 5 -50.01 76.22 -39.94
CA TYR A 5 -49.28 76.10 -41.23
C TYR A 5 -48.19 75.00 -41.29
N THR A 6 -48.02 74.49 -42.51
CA THR A 6 -47.06 73.51 -43.00
C THR A 6 -45.81 74.17 -43.58
N LEU A 7 -44.67 73.47 -43.59
CA LEU A 7 -43.76 73.44 -44.76
C LEU A 7 -42.87 72.18 -44.71
N ARG A 8 -43.04 71.33 -45.74
CA ARG A 8 -42.21 70.16 -46.07
C ARG A 8 -40.92 70.64 -46.76
N TRP A 9 -39.85 69.84 -46.69
CA TRP A 9 -39.27 69.15 -47.85
C TRP A 9 -38.31 68.04 -47.41
N ASN A 10 -38.15 67.06 -48.29
CA ASN A 10 -37.59 65.73 -48.08
C ASN A 10 -36.37 65.55 -49.00
N LYS A 11 -35.38 64.73 -48.59
CA LYS A 11 -34.62 63.73 -49.38
C LYS A 11 -33.10 63.64 -49.07
N HIS A 12 -32.74 62.46 -48.59
CA HIS A 12 -31.58 61.61 -48.95
C HIS A 12 -30.12 62.04 -48.65
N MET A 13 -29.52 61.31 -47.70
CA MET A 13 -28.43 60.31 -47.85
C MET A 13 -27.03 60.73 -48.37
N ILE A 14 -26.00 60.06 -47.79
CA ILE A 14 -24.56 59.93 -48.19
C ILE A 14 -23.64 60.98 -47.55
N SER A 15 -22.44 60.73 -47.01
CA SER A 15 -21.65 59.58 -46.55
C SER A 15 -20.34 60.17 -45.97
N MET A 16 -19.75 59.51 -44.96
CA MET A 16 -18.34 59.52 -44.53
C MET A 16 -17.55 60.85 -44.42
N LEU A 17 -17.15 61.20 -43.20
CA LEU A 17 -15.86 61.85 -42.93
C LEU A 17 -15.34 61.51 -41.53
N VAL A 18 -14.11 61.02 -41.49
CA VAL A 18 -13.32 60.59 -40.33
C VAL A 18 -13.02 61.79 -39.42
N SER A 19 -13.19 61.64 -38.11
CA SER A 19 -12.54 62.52 -37.14
C SER A 19 -12.11 61.75 -35.90
N SER A 20 -10.82 61.89 -35.60
CA SER A 20 -10.07 61.27 -34.53
C SER A 20 -10.63 61.71 -33.17
N LEU A 21 -11.10 60.75 -32.36
CA LEU A 21 -11.47 61.00 -30.97
C LEU A 21 -10.43 60.33 -30.07
N CYS A 22 -9.69 61.16 -29.35
CA CYS A 22 -8.67 60.80 -28.39
C CYS A 22 -9.27 59.85 -27.34
N LEU A 23 -8.84 58.58 -27.30
CA LEU A 23 -9.15 57.67 -26.20
C LEU A 23 -8.34 58.10 -24.97
N THR A 24 -8.93 58.92 -24.11
CA THR A 24 -8.57 58.88 -22.68
C THR A 24 -9.08 57.57 -22.13
N ALA A 25 -8.20 56.57 -22.08
CA ALA A 25 -8.41 55.37 -21.30
C ALA A 25 -8.50 55.79 -19.83
N CYS A 26 -9.71 55.80 -19.28
CA CYS A 26 -9.89 55.65 -17.85
C CYS A 26 -9.20 54.33 -17.49
N SER A 27 -8.07 54.41 -16.80
CA SER A 27 -7.43 53.27 -16.19
C SER A 27 -8.43 52.69 -15.21
N VAL A 28 -9.13 51.64 -15.63
CA VAL A 28 -9.86 50.77 -14.72
C VAL A 28 -8.79 50.28 -13.77
N SER A 29 -8.81 50.81 -12.55
CA SER A 29 -7.93 50.35 -11.50
C SER A 29 -8.37 48.93 -11.21
N SER A 30 -7.60 47.96 -11.71
CA SER A 30 -7.78 46.55 -11.37
C SER A 30 -7.65 46.45 -9.85
N THR A 31 -8.77 46.22 -9.17
CA THR A 31 -8.78 45.69 -7.80
C THR A 31 -7.77 44.55 -7.75
N PRO A 32 -6.82 44.51 -6.81
CA PRO A 32 -5.87 43.39 -6.75
C PRO A 32 -6.69 42.11 -6.58
N ALA A 33 -6.57 41.20 -7.55
CA ALA A 33 -7.09 39.85 -7.38
C ALA A 33 -6.39 39.28 -6.13
N GLY A 34 -7.16 38.88 -5.12
CA GLY A 34 -6.59 38.31 -3.90
C GLY A 34 -5.66 37.12 -4.23
N ASP A 35 -4.72 36.84 -3.34
CA ASP A 35 -3.76 35.75 -3.51
C ASP A 35 -4.47 34.42 -3.87
N THR A 36 -3.91 33.65 -4.81
CA THR A 36 -4.36 32.28 -5.09
C THR A 36 -4.07 31.38 -3.89
N ILE A 37 -4.62 30.16 -3.84
CA ILE A 37 -4.36 29.23 -2.73
C ILE A 37 -2.85 29.03 -2.47
N PRO A 38 -1.99 28.79 -3.49
CA PRO A 38 -0.56 28.68 -3.25
C PRO A 38 0.09 29.99 -2.77
N ALA A 39 -0.33 31.14 -3.31
CA ALA A 39 0.20 32.45 -2.90
C ALA A 39 -0.18 32.80 -1.45
N LEU A 40 -1.40 32.43 -1.02
CA LEU A 40 -1.88 32.56 0.35
C LEU A 40 -1.14 31.61 1.30
N ALA A 41 -0.80 30.41 0.85
CA ALA A 41 -0.02 29.46 1.64
C ALA A 41 1.40 29.99 1.92
N VAL A 42 2.07 30.52 0.90
CA VAL A 42 3.41 31.11 1.00
C VAL A 42 3.44 32.34 1.93
N SER A 43 2.36 33.14 1.98
CA SER A 43 2.30 34.34 2.83
C SER A 43 1.88 34.07 4.28
N SER A 44 1.48 32.83 4.61
CA SER A 44 0.91 32.48 5.91
C SER A 44 1.94 32.26 7.04
N GLY A 45 3.19 31.92 6.70
CA GLY A 45 4.26 31.58 7.65
C GLY A 45 3.98 30.36 8.55
N ARG A 46 2.94 29.57 8.24
CA ARG A 46 2.51 28.37 8.99
C ARG A 46 2.32 27.14 8.10
N LEU A 47 2.64 27.25 6.81
CA LEU A 47 2.35 26.27 5.76
C LEU A 47 3.60 25.95 4.91
N ASP A 48 4.80 26.22 5.43
CA ASP A 48 6.04 26.08 4.66
C ASP A 48 6.26 24.63 4.21
N THR A 49 5.94 23.66 5.08
CA THR A 49 6.02 22.22 4.80
C THR A 49 5.02 21.79 3.73
N LEU A 50 3.80 22.33 3.78
CA LEU A 50 2.78 22.06 2.78
C LEU A 50 3.18 22.60 1.40
N VAL A 51 3.75 23.80 1.34
CA VAL A 51 4.26 24.39 0.09
C VAL A 51 5.36 23.52 -0.51
N ALA A 52 6.32 23.07 0.31
CA ALA A 52 7.38 22.17 -0.13
C ALA A 52 6.82 20.83 -0.68
N ALA A 53 5.83 20.25 0.00
CA ALA A 53 5.17 19.02 -0.42
C ALA A 53 4.41 19.18 -1.76
N VAL A 54 3.68 20.28 -1.93
CA VAL A 54 2.95 20.58 -3.18
C VAL A 54 3.90 20.78 -4.36
N GLN A 55 5.05 21.41 -4.14
CA GLN A 55 6.10 21.57 -5.15
C GLN A 55 6.72 20.22 -5.53
N ALA A 56 7.09 19.40 -4.54
CA ALA A 56 7.67 18.08 -4.77
C ALA A 56 6.70 17.11 -5.49
N ALA A 57 5.39 17.23 -5.24
CA ALA A 57 4.36 16.46 -5.91
C ALA A 57 3.95 17.03 -7.29
N ASN A 58 4.52 18.15 -7.72
CA ASN A 58 4.18 18.85 -8.96
C ASN A 58 2.68 19.21 -9.08
N LEU A 59 2.04 19.56 -7.96
CA LEU A 59 0.61 19.88 -7.88
C LEU A 59 0.32 21.39 -7.85
N ALA A 60 1.37 22.24 -7.84
CA ALA A 60 1.23 23.69 -7.75
C ALA A 60 0.38 24.28 -8.90
N ASP A 61 0.57 23.78 -10.12
CA ASP A 61 -0.20 24.23 -11.29
C ASP A 61 -1.66 23.81 -11.21
N ALA A 62 -1.93 22.59 -10.72
CA ALA A 62 -3.29 22.08 -10.54
C ALA A 62 -4.07 22.91 -9.48
N LEU A 63 -3.43 23.23 -8.36
CA LEU A 63 -4.00 24.07 -7.30
C LEU A 63 -4.06 25.55 -7.64
N SER A 64 -3.43 25.97 -8.73
CA SER A 64 -3.52 27.34 -9.30
C SER A 64 -4.55 27.46 -10.43
N SER A 65 -5.21 26.36 -10.82
CA SER A 65 -6.26 26.39 -11.83
C SER A 65 -7.50 27.17 -11.37
N GLU A 66 -8.41 27.49 -12.31
CA GLU A 66 -9.51 28.46 -12.11
C GLU A 66 -10.48 28.15 -10.95
N GLY A 67 -10.41 26.97 -10.33
CA GLY A 67 -11.21 26.64 -9.15
C GLY A 67 -12.72 26.70 -9.41
N PRO A 68 -13.57 26.76 -8.36
CA PRO A 68 -13.19 26.92 -6.96
C PRO A 68 -12.76 25.61 -6.28
N PHE A 69 -11.78 25.71 -5.37
CA PHE A 69 -11.38 24.62 -4.48
C PHE A 69 -11.58 24.97 -3.00
N THR A 70 -11.76 23.95 -2.18
CA THR A 70 -11.67 24.04 -0.72
C THR A 70 -10.49 23.20 -0.28
N VAL A 71 -9.51 23.83 0.37
CA VAL A 71 -8.28 23.16 0.80
C VAL A 71 -8.22 23.13 2.32
N PHE A 72 -8.15 21.93 2.87
CA PHE A 72 -7.85 21.73 4.29
C PHE A 72 -6.33 21.67 4.44
N ALA A 73 -5.71 22.76 4.85
CA ALA A 73 -4.25 22.90 4.86
C ALA A 73 -3.68 22.54 6.25
N PRO A 74 -2.93 21.43 6.39
CA PRO A 74 -2.24 21.11 7.64
C PRO A 74 -1.16 22.14 7.91
N THR A 75 -1.09 22.61 9.15
CA THR A 75 -0.04 23.54 9.61
C THR A 75 1.30 22.82 9.75
N ASP A 76 2.41 23.57 9.81
CA ASP A 76 3.74 22.97 10.08
C ASP A 76 3.76 22.17 11.41
N GLU A 77 2.98 22.58 12.41
CA GLU A 77 2.80 21.80 13.65
C GLU A 77 2.08 20.46 13.39
N ALA A 78 1.11 20.43 12.49
CA ALA A 78 0.43 19.21 12.08
C ALA A 78 1.38 18.22 11.40
N PHE A 79 2.30 18.72 10.56
CA PHE A 79 3.36 17.92 9.96
C PHE A 79 4.39 17.44 10.99
N GLY A 80 4.73 18.27 11.98
CA GLY A 80 5.64 17.89 13.08
C GLY A 80 5.09 16.82 14.02
N ARG A 81 3.80 16.45 13.90
CA ARG A 81 3.18 15.32 14.62
C ARG A 81 3.33 13.98 13.90
N LEU A 82 3.85 13.97 12.67
CA LEU A 82 4.19 12.75 11.94
C LEU A 82 5.52 12.17 12.45
N ASP A 83 5.70 10.86 12.33
CA ASP A 83 6.94 10.19 12.74
C ASP A 83 8.16 10.73 11.95
N GLU A 84 9.29 10.93 12.63
CA GLU A 84 10.55 11.38 12.01
C GLU A 84 10.91 10.49 10.80
N GLY A 85 11.19 11.11 9.64
CA GLY A 85 11.49 10.39 8.39
C GLY A 85 10.29 10.17 7.46
N THR A 86 9.05 10.37 7.92
CA THR A 86 7.84 10.15 7.11
C THR A 86 7.76 11.13 5.94
N ILE A 87 8.09 12.40 6.18
CA ILE A 87 8.02 13.45 5.16
C ILE A 87 9.13 13.25 4.14
N GLU A 88 10.35 12.97 4.59
CA GLU A 88 11.50 12.66 3.74
C GLU A 88 11.21 11.48 2.81
N ALA A 89 10.66 10.39 3.35
CA ALA A 89 10.28 9.21 2.57
C ALA A 89 9.18 9.50 1.53
N LEU A 90 8.25 10.42 1.82
CA LEU A 90 7.20 10.84 0.89
C LEU A 90 7.71 11.78 -0.22
N LEU A 91 8.80 12.50 0.03
CA LEU A 91 9.41 13.42 -0.94
C LEU A 91 10.33 12.72 -1.96
N GLU A 92 10.84 11.52 -1.64
CA GLU A 92 11.64 10.70 -2.57
C GLU A 92 10.79 10.08 -3.71
N GLU A 93 11.42 9.71 -4.83
CA GLU A 93 10.77 9.12 -6.03
C GLU A 93 9.73 8.01 -5.75
N PRO A 94 9.96 7.01 -4.88
CA PRO A 94 8.94 6.00 -4.58
C PRO A 94 7.76 6.56 -3.76
N GLY A 95 7.95 7.66 -3.03
CA GLY A 95 6.94 8.29 -2.17
C GLY A 95 6.02 9.28 -2.87
N ARG A 96 6.42 9.84 -4.02
CA ARG A 96 5.69 10.96 -4.65
C ARG A 96 4.25 10.66 -5.05
N ALA A 97 3.96 9.45 -5.52
CA ALA A 97 2.59 9.08 -5.87
C ALA A 97 1.68 9.03 -4.63
N THR A 98 2.24 8.54 -3.52
CA THR A 98 1.58 8.53 -2.21
C THR A 98 1.40 9.95 -1.69
N LEU A 99 2.42 10.80 -1.82
CA LEU A 99 2.37 12.22 -1.45
C LEU A 99 1.29 12.96 -2.26
N ALA A 100 1.25 12.79 -3.58
CA ALA A 100 0.24 13.40 -4.43
C ALA A 100 -1.17 12.98 -4.01
N ARG A 101 -1.39 11.71 -3.65
CA ARG A 101 -2.67 11.21 -3.15
C ARG A 101 -3.04 11.81 -1.79
N ILE A 102 -2.07 11.92 -0.87
CA ILE A 102 -2.29 12.57 0.43
C ILE A 102 -2.69 14.03 0.19
N LEU A 103 -2.00 14.74 -0.70
CA LEU A 103 -2.30 16.14 -0.99
C LEU A 103 -3.68 16.31 -1.66
N THR A 104 -4.05 15.47 -2.63
CA THR A 104 -5.39 15.54 -3.25
C THR A 104 -6.51 15.10 -2.32
N HIS A 105 -6.21 14.32 -1.27
CA HIS A 105 -7.15 14.00 -0.19
C HIS A 105 -7.49 15.22 0.69
N HIS A 106 -6.63 16.24 0.72
CA HIS A 106 -6.90 17.49 1.45
C HIS A 106 -7.68 18.52 0.61
N VAL A 107 -8.01 18.21 -0.64
CA VAL A 107 -8.60 19.15 -1.60
C VAL A 107 -9.99 18.67 -1.99
N VAL A 108 -10.98 19.55 -1.83
CA VAL A 108 -12.36 19.31 -2.20
C VAL A 108 -12.74 20.24 -3.36
N PRO A 109 -13.37 19.74 -4.43
CA PRO A 109 -13.90 20.58 -5.48
C PRO A 109 -15.08 21.41 -4.96
N GLY A 110 -15.13 22.69 -5.32
CA GLY A 110 -16.14 23.63 -4.85
C GLY A 110 -15.62 24.59 -3.77
N ARG A 111 -16.35 25.68 -3.56
CA ARG A 111 -16.10 26.64 -2.48
C ARG A 111 -17.03 26.32 -1.32
N LEU A 112 -16.49 25.77 -0.23
CA LEU A 112 -17.23 25.42 0.97
C LEU A 112 -16.65 26.18 2.16
N GLU A 113 -17.40 27.16 2.65
CA GLU A 113 -17.09 27.87 3.87
C GLU A 113 -17.48 27.02 5.09
N ALA A 114 -16.98 27.36 6.27
CA ALA A 114 -17.28 26.61 7.49
C ALA A 114 -18.79 26.50 7.78
N ARG A 115 -19.59 27.50 7.38
CA ARG A 115 -21.05 27.44 7.51
C ARG A 115 -21.69 26.37 6.62
N ASP A 116 -21.11 26.11 5.45
CA ASP A 116 -21.61 25.12 4.51
C ASP A 116 -21.19 23.72 4.99
N LEU A 117 -19.95 23.61 5.50
CA LEU A 117 -19.40 22.36 6.02
C LEU A 117 -20.14 21.83 7.26
N VAL A 118 -20.63 22.70 8.16
CA VAL A 118 -21.38 22.25 9.35
C VAL A 118 -22.79 21.71 9.02
N GLU A 119 -23.30 21.96 7.82
CA GLU A 119 -24.61 21.46 7.37
C GLU A 119 -24.50 20.11 6.64
N LEU A 120 -23.27 19.64 6.37
CA LEU A 120 -22.99 18.43 5.61
C LEU A 120 -22.47 17.32 6.54
N ASP A 121 -22.82 16.07 6.23
CA ASP A 121 -22.29 14.91 6.93
C ASP A 121 -20.90 14.50 6.43
N SER A 122 -20.59 14.78 5.15
CA SER A 122 -19.31 14.44 4.51
C SER A 122 -19.09 15.19 3.19
N VAL A 123 -17.85 15.19 2.69
CA VAL A 123 -17.44 15.81 1.41
C VAL A 123 -16.53 14.87 0.62
N GLU A 124 -16.63 14.90 -0.72
CA GLU A 124 -15.75 14.13 -1.62
C GLU A 124 -14.51 14.95 -1.99
N THR A 125 -13.35 14.29 -2.06
CA THR A 125 -12.04 14.90 -2.32
C THR A 125 -11.58 14.67 -3.76
N LEU A 126 -10.59 15.42 -4.23
CA LEU A 126 -9.95 15.18 -5.53
C LEU A 126 -9.24 13.81 -5.61
N ALA A 127 -8.93 13.19 -4.47
CA ALA A 127 -8.43 11.82 -4.41
C ALA A 127 -9.52 10.74 -4.66
N GLY A 128 -10.79 11.13 -4.84
CA GLY A 128 -11.92 10.20 -4.98
C GLY A 128 -12.31 9.52 -3.65
N THR A 129 -11.92 10.12 -2.53
CA THR A 129 -12.18 9.63 -1.17
C THR A 129 -13.11 10.58 -0.42
N THR A 130 -13.80 10.09 0.60
CA THR A 130 -14.77 10.87 1.39
C THR A 130 -14.17 11.29 2.74
N LEU A 131 -14.34 12.56 3.11
CA LEU A 131 -14.02 13.08 4.43
C LEU A 131 -15.31 13.23 5.24
N PRO A 132 -15.46 12.54 6.38
CA PRO A 132 -16.59 12.77 7.27
C PRO A 132 -16.46 14.13 7.96
N LEU A 133 -17.58 14.79 8.22
CA LEU A 133 -17.63 16.09 8.89
C LEU A 133 -18.33 15.94 10.24
N ALA A 134 -17.80 16.58 11.26
CA ALA A 134 -18.38 16.53 12.60
C ALA A 134 -18.23 17.86 13.34
N ALA A 135 -19.11 18.11 14.29
CA ALA A 135 -18.99 19.22 15.23
C ALA A 135 -18.71 18.68 16.64
N LEU A 136 -17.53 18.97 17.19
CA LEU A 136 -17.17 18.57 18.54
C LEU A 136 -16.83 19.81 19.37
N LYS A 137 -17.57 20.03 20.47
CA LYS A 137 -17.35 21.15 21.40
C LYS A 137 -17.31 22.53 20.71
N GLY A 138 -18.15 22.72 19.69
CA GLY A 138 -18.23 23.99 18.94
C GLY A 138 -17.11 24.20 17.92
N ARG A 139 -16.28 23.18 17.64
CA ARG A 139 -15.27 23.20 16.58
C ARG A 139 -15.68 22.25 15.46
N LEU A 140 -15.43 22.66 14.22
CA LEU A 140 -15.56 21.81 13.03
C LEU A 140 -14.39 20.84 12.98
N LEU A 141 -14.72 19.56 12.82
CA LEU A 141 -13.79 18.48 12.55
C LEU A 141 -14.02 18.01 11.12
N VAL A 142 -12.91 17.79 10.42
CA VAL A 142 -12.88 17.19 9.09
C VAL A 142 -12.05 15.93 9.23
N ASP A 143 -12.70 14.80 9.04
CA ASP A 143 -12.20 13.51 9.52
C ASP A 143 -11.88 13.58 11.02
N GLU A 144 -10.63 13.33 11.43
CA GLU A 144 -10.17 13.51 12.82
C GLU A 144 -9.42 14.83 13.05
N ALA A 145 -9.27 15.66 12.02
CA ALA A 145 -8.53 16.90 12.09
C ALA A 145 -9.42 18.06 12.54
N ILE A 146 -8.94 18.87 13.49
CA ILE A 146 -9.69 20.02 13.97
C ILE A 146 -9.35 21.24 13.12
N VAL A 147 -10.37 21.93 12.63
CA VAL A 147 -10.19 23.22 11.95
C VAL A 147 -9.79 24.28 12.98
N GLU A 148 -8.58 24.83 12.84
CA GLU A 148 -8.03 25.89 13.69
C GLU A 148 -8.41 27.28 13.19
N THR A 149 -8.39 27.47 11.88
CA THR A 149 -8.70 28.75 11.24
C THR A 149 -9.48 28.46 9.99
N ALA A 150 -10.74 28.90 9.96
CA ALA A 150 -11.62 28.70 8.82
C ALA A 150 -11.71 29.94 7.93
N ASN A 151 -12.18 29.73 6.71
CA ASN A 151 -12.60 30.78 5.77
C ASN A 151 -11.47 31.73 5.34
N LEU A 152 -10.26 31.21 5.12
CA LEU A 152 -9.20 32.00 4.49
C LEU A 152 -9.48 32.08 2.99
N ASN A 153 -9.90 33.25 2.53
CA ASN A 153 -10.33 33.45 1.16
C ASN A 153 -9.15 33.60 0.20
N ALA A 154 -9.10 32.73 -0.80
CA ALA A 154 -8.22 32.84 -1.97
C ALA A 154 -9.02 33.19 -3.23
N SER A 155 -8.36 33.71 -4.26
CA SER A 155 -9.02 34.04 -5.53
C SER A 155 -9.62 32.83 -6.25
N ASN A 156 -9.03 31.65 -6.10
CA ASN A 156 -9.50 30.40 -6.69
C ASN A 156 -10.09 29.40 -5.68
N GLY A 157 -10.44 29.85 -4.46
CA GLY A 157 -11.05 28.97 -3.47
C GLY A 157 -11.05 29.48 -2.03
N VAL A 158 -11.13 28.54 -1.09
CA VAL A 158 -11.08 28.80 0.35
C VAL A 158 -10.14 27.80 1.03
N VAL A 159 -9.37 28.29 2.01
CA VAL A 159 -8.44 27.47 2.80
C VAL A 159 -8.92 27.42 4.25
N HIS A 160 -8.90 26.22 4.84
CA HIS A 160 -9.14 25.98 6.25
C HIS A 160 -7.89 25.35 6.86
N LEU A 161 -7.29 25.98 7.85
CA LEU A 161 -6.12 25.44 8.55
C LEU A 161 -6.56 24.31 9.49
N ILE A 162 -5.86 23.19 9.44
CA ILE A 162 -6.12 22.03 10.30
C ILE A 162 -4.88 21.62 11.11
N ASP A 163 -5.11 20.96 12.24
CA ASP A 163 -4.06 20.59 13.20
C ASP A 163 -3.48 19.18 12.98
N ARG A 164 -3.93 18.47 11.94
CA ARG A 164 -3.47 17.11 11.59
C ARG A 164 -3.40 16.91 10.09
N VAL A 165 -2.49 16.05 9.64
CA VAL A 165 -2.47 15.55 8.27
C VAL A 165 -3.50 14.43 8.13
N MET A 166 -4.44 14.57 7.20
CA MET A 166 -5.44 13.55 6.88
C MET A 166 -4.83 12.50 5.95
N LEU A 167 -4.88 11.23 6.33
CA LEU A 167 -4.35 10.14 5.51
C LEU A 167 -5.49 9.47 4.74
N PRO A 168 -5.40 9.38 3.40
CA PRO A 168 -6.45 8.72 2.63
C PRO A 168 -6.53 7.25 3.04
N PRO A 169 -7.75 6.67 3.08
CA PRO A 169 -7.90 5.25 3.33
C PRO A 169 -7.06 4.44 2.33
N VAL A 170 -6.50 3.32 2.79
CA VAL A 170 -5.77 2.41 1.91
C VAL A 170 -6.73 1.92 0.84
N GLN A 171 -6.57 2.38 -0.40
CA GLN A 171 -7.35 1.85 -1.53
C GLN A 171 -6.96 0.38 -1.73
N VAL A 172 -7.81 -0.51 -1.24
CA VAL A 172 -7.84 -1.90 -1.69
C VAL A 172 -8.40 -1.90 -3.10
N SER A 173 -7.72 -2.52 -4.06
CA SER A 173 -8.27 -2.62 -5.42
C SER A 173 -9.59 -3.38 -5.40
N PRO A 174 -10.54 -3.15 -6.32
CA PRO A 174 -11.79 -3.91 -6.39
C PRO A 174 -11.54 -5.43 -6.44
N LEU A 175 -10.45 -5.84 -7.09
CA LEU A 175 -9.99 -7.22 -7.11
C LEU A 175 -9.59 -7.71 -5.70
N GLN A 176 -8.82 -6.91 -4.96
CA GLN A 176 -8.42 -7.23 -3.59
C GLN A 176 -9.62 -7.33 -2.65
N GLU A 177 -10.58 -6.43 -2.77
CA GLU A 177 -11.82 -6.46 -1.99
C GLU A 177 -12.64 -7.73 -2.28
N LEU A 178 -12.88 -8.04 -3.56
CA LEU A 178 -13.58 -9.25 -3.97
C LEU A 178 -12.88 -10.51 -3.45
N MET A 179 -11.55 -10.60 -3.59
CA MET A 179 -10.78 -11.76 -3.15
C MET A 179 -10.80 -11.91 -1.62
N THR A 180 -10.74 -10.81 -0.87
CA THR A 180 -10.84 -10.83 0.59
C THR A 180 -12.22 -11.27 1.06
N MET A 181 -13.30 -10.71 0.49
CA MET A 181 -14.67 -11.15 0.78
C MET A 181 -14.91 -12.61 0.42
N THR A 182 -14.30 -13.08 -0.67
CA THR A 182 -14.38 -14.48 -1.10
C THR A 182 -13.76 -15.41 -0.04
N ILE A 183 -12.58 -15.04 0.47
CA ILE A 183 -11.90 -15.75 1.56
C ILE A 183 -12.78 -15.80 2.81
N ASP A 184 -13.28 -14.65 3.25
CA ASP A 184 -14.06 -14.53 4.49
C ASP A 184 -15.33 -15.39 4.46
N ARG A 185 -15.92 -15.57 3.28
CA ARG A 185 -17.10 -16.43 3.07
C ARG A 185 -16.74 -17.92 2.93
N GLY A 186 -15.63 -18.25 2.28
CA GLY A 186 -15.25 -19.64 2.01
C GLY A 186 -14.59 -20.37 3.18
N VAL A 187 -13.75 -19.68 3.96
CA VAL A 187 -13.02 -20.29 5.08
C VAL A 187 -13.93 -20.92 6.13
N PRO A 188 -15.00 -20.25 6.62
CA PRO A 188 -15.91 -20.86 7.58
C PRO A 188 -16.60 -22.13 7.04
N LEU A 189 -16.97 -22.15 5.76
CA LEU A 189 -17.63 -23.30 5.14
C LEU A 189 -16.72 -24.53 5.14
N TYR A 190 -15.46 -24.36 4.72
CA TYR A 190 -14.49 -25.45 4.75
C TYR A 190 -14.26 -25.93 6.19
N ASN A 191 -14.07 -25.01 7.13
CA ASN A 191 -13.78 -25.35 8.53
C ASN A 191 -14.93 -26.08 9.22
N ASN A 192 -16.16 -25.83 8.78
CA ASN A 192 -17.35 -26.52 9.26
C ASN A 192 -17.56 -27.90 8.59
N GLY A 193 -16.59 -28.39 7.82
CA GLY A 193 -16.64 -29.69 7.16
C GLY A 193 -17.39 -29.69 5.83
N ASP A 194 -17.63 -28.53 5.23
CA ASP A 194 -18.27 -28.38 3.92
C ASP A 194 -17.31 -27.77 2.88
N PRO A 195 -16.31 -28.56 2.42
CA PRO A 195 -15.38 -28.10 1.39
C PRO A 195 -16.06 -27.89 0.03
N GLY A 196 -17.20 -28.54 -0.22
CA GLY A 196 -18.00 -28.36 -1.44
C GLY A 196 -18.63 -26.97 -1.51
N ALA A 197 -19.22 -26.49 -0.41
CA ALA A 197 -19.73 -25.12 -0.33
C ALA A 197 -18.61 -24.07 -0.40
N CYS A 198 -17.45 -24.33 0.23
CA CYS A 198 -16.27 -23.49 0.06
C CYS A 198 -15.81 -23.41 -1.41
N CYS A 199 -15.74 -24.56 -2.10
CA CYS A 199 -15.45 -24.62 -3.52
C CYS A 199 -16.41 -23.75 -4.33
N ALA A 200 -17.72 -23.82 -4.05
CA ALA A 200 -18.72 -23.03 -4.78
C ALA A 200 -18.50 -21.52 -4.62
N VAL A 201 -18.19 -21.04 -3.41
CA VAL A 201 -17.86 -19.63 -3.16
C VAL A 201 -16.62 -19.21 -3.93
N TYR A 202 -15.54 -19.98 -3.83
CA TYR A 202 -14.27 -19.66 -4.49
C TYR A 202 -14.37 -19.71 -6.02
N ALA A 203 -15.00 -20.75 -6.57
CA ALA A 203 -15.20 -20.89 -8.00
C ALA A 203 -16.00 -19.72 -8.57
N THR A 204 -17.11 -19.34 -7.92
CA THR A 204 -17.96 -18.21 -8.37
C THR A 204 -17.17 -16.91 -8.47
N ALA A 205 -16.33 -16.60 -7.49
CA ALA A 205 -15.52 -15.39 -7.50
C ALA A 205 -14.43 -15.43 -8.58
N LEU A 206 -13.75 -16.56 -8.75
CA LEU A 206 -12.71 -16.73 -9.77
C LEU A 206 -13.29 -16.71 -11.19
N ASP A 207 -14.47 -17.29 -11.39
CA ASP A 207 -15.22 -17.17 -12.65
C ASP A 207 -15.56 -15.70 -12.92
N ALA A 208 -16.06 -14.96 -11.93
CA ALA A 208 -16.32 -13.53 -12.09
C ALA A 208 -15.06 -12.76 -12.53
N VAL A 209 -13.91 -13.04 -11.93
CA VAL A 209 -12.62 -12.42 -12.29
C VAL A 209 -12.21 -12.73 -13.74
N THR A 210 -12.47 -13.95 -14.24
CA THR A 210 -12.06 -14.35 -15.60
C THR A 210 -13.05 -13.99 -16.71
N LEU A 211 -14.30 -13.73 -16.34
CA LEU A 211 -15.40 -13.40 -17.26
C LEU A 211 -15.64 -11.88 -17.41
N SER A 212 -15.21 -11.08 -16.44
CA SER A 212 -15.40 -9.63 -16.46
C SER A 212 -14.08 -8.86 -16.58
N SER A 213 -14.15 -7.68 -17.21
CA SER A 213 -13.04 -6.72 -17.28
C SER A 213 -13.12 -5.76 -16.09
N GLY A 214 -12.06 -4.96 -15.88
CA GLY A 214 -12.02 -3.94 -14.81
C GLY A 214 -11.24 -4.34 -13.56
N TRP A 215 -10.67 -5.55 -13.51
CA TRP A 215 -9.84 -6.02 -12.38
C TRP A 215 -8.37 -5.58 -12.40
N GLY A 216 -7.94 -4.82 -13.42
CA GLY A 216 -6.54 -4.44 -13.58
C GLY A 216 -5.60 -5.61 -13.94
N LEU A 217 -6.14 -6.69 -14.53
CA LEU A 217 -5.39 -7.87 -14.97
C LEU A 217 -5.10 -7.82 -16.48
N THR A 218 -3.89 -8.22 -16.87
CA THR A 218 -3.50 -8.38 -18.27
C THR A 218 -4.14 -9.63 -18.90
N PRO A 219 -4.30 -9.69 -20.24
CA PRO A 219 -4.82 -10.87 -20.92
C PRO A 219 -4.06 -12.16 -20.58
N ASN A 220 -2.73 -12.08 -20.47
CA ASN A 220 -1.89 -13.23 -20.10
C ASN A 220 -2.15 -13.70 -18.65
N GLN A 221 -2.37 -12.77 -17.72
CA GLN A 221 -2.73 -13.13 -16.35
C GLN A 221 -4.10 -13.81 -16.31
N ILE A 222 -5.09 -13.29 -17.04
CA ILE A 222 -6.41 -13.89 -17.15
C ILE A 222 -6.32 -15.32 -17.70
N GLU A 223 -5.50 -15.54 -18.74
CA GLU A 223 -5.32 -16.87 -19.32
C GLU A 223 -4.64 -17.85 -18.36
N ASN A 224 -3.63 -17.40 -17.61
CA ASN A 224 -3.01 -18.20 -16.57
C ASN A 224 -4.00 -18.58 -15.46
N ILE A 225 -4.88 -17.67 -15.07
CA ILE A 225 -5.93 -17.92 -14.08
C ILE A 225 -6.91 -18.96 -14.62
N ARG A 226 -7.35 -18.86 -15.88
CA ARG A 226 -8.23 -19.85 -16.51
C ARG A 226 -7.60 -21.25 -16.53
N GLY A 227 -6.32 -21.35 -16.90
CA GLY A 227 -5.61 -22.63 -16.88
C GLY A 227 -5.52 -23.23 -15.46
N ALA A 228 -5.22 -22.41 -14.46
CA ALA A 228 -5.19 -22.85 -13.06
C ALA A 228 -6.58 -23.27 -12.55
N LEU A 229 -7.63 -22.54 -12.94
CA LEU A 229 -9.01 -22.84 -12.59
C LEU A 229 -9.48 -24.16 -13.21
N GLN A 230 -9.16 -24.40 -14.49
CA GLN A 230 -9.45 -25.66 -15.15
C GLN A 230 -8.78 -26.85 -14.46
N ASN A 231 -7.52 -26.71 -14.05
CA ASN A 231 -6.81 -27.74 -13.30
C ASN A 231 -7.45 -28.01 -11.94
N ALA A 232 -7.89 -26.98 -11.23
CA ALA A 232 -8.63 -27.12 -9.98
C ALA A 232 -9.98 -27.81 -10.19
N ASN A 233 -10.73 -27.45 -11.23
CA ASN A 233 -12.03 -28.03 -11.57
C ASN A 233 -11.96 -29.55 -11.85
N ASN A 234 -10.82 -30.04 -12.33
CA ASN A 234 -10.60 -31.45 -12.60
C ASN A 234 -10.29 -32.29 -11.35
N MET A 235 -10.16 -31.67 -10.16
CA MET A 235 -9.90 -32.38 -8.91
C MET A 235 -11.15 -33.07 -8.38
N GLN A 236 -11.01 -34.36 -8.02
CA GLN A 236 -12.11 -35.20 -7.53
C GLN A 236 -12.46 -34.96 -6.06
N ASP A 237 -11.49 -34.53 -5.24
CA ASP A 237 -11.67 -34.25 -3.82
C ASP A 237 -11.94 -32.76 -3.59
N ASP A 238 -13.07 -32.45 -2.94
CA ASP A 238 -13.51 -31.08 -2.68
C ASP A 238 -12.54 -30.34 -1.76
N GLY A 239 -11.89 -31.03 -0.82
CA GLY A 239 -10.87 -30.42 0.04
C GLY A 239 -9.68 -29.92 -0.76
N SER A 240 -9.12 -30.81 -1.59
CA SER A 240 -8.02 -30.52 -2.51
C SER A 240 -8.37 -29.42 -3.52
N ARG A 241 -9.61 -29.43 -4.02
CA ARG A 241 -10.13 -28.42 -4.96
C ARG A 241 -10.26 -27.05 -4.31
N ALA A 242 -10.80 -26.97 -3.10
CA ALA A 242 -10.90 -25.71 -2.35
C ALA A 242 -9.52 -25.10 -2.09
N TRP A 243 -8.53 -25.92 -1.74
CA TRP A 243 -7.13 -25.49 -1.61
C TRP A 243 -6.53 -25.02 -2.95
N ALA A 244 -6.87 -25.66 -4.06
CA ALA A 244 -6.42 -25.24 -5.38
C ALA A 244 -7.00 -23.87 -5.77
N TYR A 245 -8.29 -23.62 -5.54
CA TYR A 245 -8.87 -22.29 -5.75
C TYR A 245 -8.25 -21.23 -4.82
N ARG A 246 -8.04 -21.58 -3.55
CA ARG A 246 -7.43 -20.66 -2.58
C ARG A 246 -6.06 -20.14 -3.05
N ARG A 247 -5.25 -21.00 -3.68
CA ARG A 247 -3.95 -20.61 -4.25
C ARG A 247 -4.08 -19.58 -5.37
N ILE A 248 -5.11 -19.69 -6.21
CA ILE A 248 -5.38 -18.74 -7.29
C ILE A 248 -5.74 -17.37 -6.68
N ILE A 249 -6.61 -17.37 -5.66
CA ILE A 249 -7.01 -16.18 -4.90
C ILE A 249 -5.79 -15.52 -4.24
N ASP A 250 -4.94 -16.29 -3.57
CA ASP A 250 -3.74 -15.75 -2.92
C ASP A 250 -2.75 -15.16 -3.95
N ALA A 251 -2.60 -15.77 -5.13
CA ALA A 251 -1.76 -15.25 -6.20
C ALA A 251 -2.30 -13.94 -6.79
N LEU A 252 -3.62 -13.80 -6.89
CA LEU A 252 -4.29 -12.56 -7.29
C LEU A 252 -4.02 -11.41 -6.30
N LEU A 253 -4.02 -11.70 -5.00
CA LEU A 253 -3.72 -10.74 -3.94
C LEU A 253 -2.24 -10.30 -3.92
N GLN A 254 -1.31 -11.17 -4.31
CA GLN A 254 0.13 -10.86 -4.31
C GLN A 254 0.60 -10.04 -5.52
N ASN A 255 0.05 -10.30 -6.70
CA ASN A 255 0.44 -9.59 -7.93
C ASN A 255 0.10 -8.08 -7.90
N GLN A 256 -0.74 -7.63 -6.96
CA GLN A 256 -1.02 -6.21 -6.72
C GLN A 256 -0.05 -5.57 -5.72
N GLN A 257 0.70 -6.36 -4.94
CA GLN A 257 1.67 -5.87 -3.96
C GLN A 257 3.10 -5.76 -4.52
N MET A 258 3.37 -6.26 -5.73
CA MET A 258 4.69 -6.17 -6.37
C MET A 258 4.74 -5.01 -7.36
N SER A 259 4.83 -3.78 -6.84
CA SER A 259 5.39 -2.65 -7.58
C SER A 259 6.53 -2.08 -6.76
N SER A 260 7.74 -2.17 -7.32
CA SER A 260 9.02 -1.58 -6.89
C SER A 260 9.74 -2.16 -5.67
N THR A 261 10.89 -2.79 -5.91
CA THR A 261 12.21 -2.38 -5.37
C THR A 261 13.29 -3.36 -5.85
N SER A 262 14.28 -2.84 -6.57
CA SER A 262 15.52 -3.54 -6.90
C SER A 262 16.59 -3.16 -5.86
N ARG A 263 17.13 -4.14 -5.12
CA ARG A 263 18.19 -3.96 -4.12
C ARG A 263 19.57 -4.37 -4.70
N PRO A 264 20.70 -3.80 -4.24
CA PRO A 264 22.00 -3.93 -4.91
C PRO A 264 22.60 -5.34 -4.86
N GLN A 265 23.44 -5.62 -5.84
CA GLN A 265 24.24 -6.86 -5.98
C GLN A 265 25.56 -6.75 -5.18
N PRO A 266 26.03 -7.82 -4.52
CA PRO A 266 27.24 -7.77 -3.68
C PRO A 266 28.39 -8.69 -4.13
N THR A 267 29.53 -8.56 -3.44
CA THR A 267 30.77 -9.36 -3.61
C THR A 267 31.29 -9.91 -2.28
N ASP A 268 31.83 -11.14 -2.37
CA ASP A 268 32.69 -11.99 -1.51
C ASP A 268 32.49 -12.09 0.03
N ALA A 269 32.32 -13.34 0.51
CA ALA A 269 31.82 -13.76 1.84
C ALA A 269 30.56 -13.00 2.26
N GLN A 270 29.48 -13.25 1.52
CA GLN A 270 28.31 -12.40 1.49
C GLN A 270 27.46 -12.55 2.74
N LYS A 271 27.62 -11.62 3.70
CA LYS A 271 26.58 -11.35 4.68
C LYS A 271 25.34 -10.84 3.94
N VAL A 272 24.35 -11.69 3.82
CA VAL A 272 23.09 -11.40 3.12
C VAL A 272 22.19 -10.54 3.99
N PHE A 273 22.20 -10.81 5.30
CA PHE A 273 21.55 -9.99 6.31
C PHE A 273 22.48 -9.82 7.52
N THR A 274 22.53 -8.60 8.03
CA THR A 274 23.25 -8.23 9.27
C THR A 274 22.31 -7.65 10.31
N PHE A 275 21.12 -7.20 9.89
CA PHE A 275 20.10 -6.58 10.72
C PHE A 275 20.60 -5.35 11.52
N GLU A 276 21.72 -4.74 11.10
CA GLU A 276 22.17 -3.44 11.61
C GLU A 276 21.32 -2.28 11.08
N ASP A 277 20.74 -2.45 9.89
CA ASP A 277 19.82 -1.50 9.27
C ASP A 277 18.37 -2.00 9.35
N ARG A 278 17.48 -1.18 9.93
CA ARG A 278 16.04 -1.48 10.03
C ARG A 278 15.37 -1.64 8.67
N SER A 279 15.92 -1.07 7.60
CA SER A 279 15.45 -1.28 6.23
C SER A 279 15.51 -2.75 5.81
N GLU A 280 16.41 -3.54 6.41
CA GLU A 280 16.53 -4.98 6.14
C GLU A 280 15.27 -5.75 6.54
N LEU A 281 14.46 -5.25 7.48
CA LEU A 281 13.17 -5.86 7.84
C LEU A 281 12.06 -5.61 6.83
N GLN A 282 12.15 -4.58 5.97
CA GLN A 282 11.07 -4.21 5.03
C GLN A 282 10.73 -5.33 4.03
N GLY A 283 11.69 -6.22 3.75
CA GLY A 283 11.50 -7.37 2.88
C GLY A 283 10.91 -8.61 3.57
N TRP A 284 10.81 -8.61 4.90
CA TRP A 284 10.33 -9.77 5.68
C TRP A 284 8.82 -9.70 5.89
N ARG A 285 8.15 -10.83 5.68
CA ARG A 285 6.69 -10.95 5.82
C ARG A 285 6.35 -12.13 6.70
N ILE A 286 5.38 -11.94 7.58
CA ILE A 286 4.84 -13.00 8.44
C ILE A 286 3.79 -13.78 7.64
N VAL A 287 3.85 -15.10 7.70
CA VAL A 287 2.87 -16.02 7.14
C VAL A 287 2.32 -16.88 8.27
N LEU A 288 1.01 -16.85 8.46
CA LEU A 288 0.32 -17.52 9.57
C LEU A 288 -0.56 -18.67 9.07
N ASP A 289 -0.96 -19.55 9.98
CA ASP A 289 -1.85 -20.68 9.72
C ASP A 289 -3.34 -20.32 9.63
N GLY A 290 -3.65 -19.03 9.52
CA GLY A 290 -5.00 -18.48 9.45
C GLY A 290 -5.79 -18.91 8.21
N VAL A 291 -5.16 -19.50 7.19
CA VAL A 291 -5.82 -19.95 5.94
C VAL A 291 -6.98 -20.90 6.21
N MET A 292 -6.91 -21.70 7.28
CA MET A 292 -7.98 -22.58 7.77
C MET A 292 -8.50 -22.21 9.15
N GLY A 293 -8.41 -20.93 9.53
CA GLY A 293 -8.81 -20.46 10.86
C GLY A 293 -7.85 -20.87 11.99
N GLY A 294 -6.61 -21.27 11.65
CA GLY A 294 -5.53 -21.41 12.62
C GLY A 294 -5.35 -20.12 13.43
N LEU A 295 -4.99 -20.29 14.69
CA LEU A 295 -4.95 -19.20 15.67
C LEU A 295 -3.51 -18.88 16.09
N SER A 296 -2.51 -19.32 15.34
CA SER A 296 -1.12 -18.99 15.66
C SER A 296 -0.84 -17.52 15.33
N THR A 297 0.00 -16.90 16.15
CA THR A 297 0.39 -15.50 16.00
C THR A 297 1.86 -15.40 15.60
N GLY A 298 2.25 -14.21 15.14
CA GLY A 298 3.62 -13.88 14.82
C GLY A 298 3.82 -12.37 14.90
N ASN A 299 4.97 -11.95 15.40
CA ASN A 299 5.43 -10.58 15.44
C ASN A 299 6.90 -10.54 15.04
N LEU A 300 7.26 -9.53 14.24
CA LEU A 300 8.62 -9.32 13.77
C LEU A 300 9.09 -7.94 14.21
N SER A 301 10.23 -7.88 14.88
CA SER A 301 10.84 -6.63 15.33
C SER A 301 12.35 -6.65 15.13
N LEU A 302 12.97 -5.47 15.25
CA LEU A 302 14.41 -5.33 15.36
C LEU A 302 14.75 -5.05 16.83
N GLU A 303 15.63 -5.84 17.42
CA GLU A 303 16.15 -5.60 18.77
C GLU A 303 17.67 -5.80 18.78
N ASN A 304 18.42 -4.82 19.31
CA ASN A 304 19.89 -4.90 19.45
C ASN A 304 20.63 -5.30 18.16
N ASN A 305 20.25 -4.74 17.02
CA ASN A 305 20.79 -5.07 15.68
C ASN A 305 20.60 -6.55 15.28
N SER A 306 19.51 -7.16 15.74
CA SER A 306 19.12 -8.50 15.35
C SER A 306 17.62 -8.53 15.03
N MET A 307 17.23 -9.42 14.12
CA MET A 307 15.82 -9.68 13.82
C MET A 307 15.25 -10.59 14.90
N LEU A 308 14.19 -10.13 15.57
CA LEU A 308 13.45 -10.92 16.54
C LEU A 308 12.09 -11.35 15.98
N PHE A 309 11.90 -12.66 15.85
CA PHE A 309 10.63 -13.28 15.49
C PHE A 309 10.02 -14.01 16.68
N THR A 310 8.85 -13.54 17.12
CA THR A 310 8.14 -14.05 18.30
C THR A 310 6.68 -14.32 17.99
N GLY A 311 6.01 -15.08 18.86
CA GLY A 311 4.58 -15.32 18.73
C GLY A 311 4.15 -16.51 19.58
N GLU A 312 2.95 -17.02 19.29
CA GLU A 312 2.38 -18.19 19.95
C GLU A 312 1.83 -19.14 18.90
N THR A 313 2.23 -20.42 18.96
CA THR A 313 1.61 -21.45 18.12
C THR A 313 0.37 -22.01 18.80
N SER A 314 -0.72 -22.19 18.04
CA SER A 314 -1.96 -22.79 18.50
C SER A 314 -2.34 -23.98 17.64
N LEU A 315 -2.57 -25.15 18.25
CA LEU A 315 -3.00 -26.36 17.53
C LEU A 315 -4.52 -26.38 17.24
N LYS A 316 -5.25 -25.33 17.61
CA LYS A 316 -6.68 -25.20 17.31
C LYS A 316 -6.89 -25.03 15.80
N ASN A 317 -8.02 -25.52 15.29
CA ASN A 317 -8.40 -25.44 13.88
C ASN A 317 -7.33 -25.99 12.93
N ASN A 318 -6.67 -27.09 13.33
CA ASN A 318 -5.57 -27.72 12.60
C ASN A 318 -4.35 -26.80 12.36
N GLY A 319 -4.18 -25.76 13.18
CA GLY A 319 -3.03 -24.86 13.15
C GLY A 319 -1.74 -25.49 13.69
N GLY A 320 -0.88 -24.63 14.24
CA GLY A 320 0.40 -24.95 14.84
C GLY A 320 1.57 -24.44 14.01
N PHE A 321 1.36 -23.38 13.24
CA PHE A 321 2.33 -22.85 12.30
C PHE A 321 2.40 -21.33 12.35
N SER A 322 3.61 -20.80 12.40
CA SER A 322 3.92 -19.38 12.22
C SER A 322 5.27 -19.29 11.54
N SER A 323 5.39 -18.45 10.51
CA SER A 323 6.65 -18.31 9.77
C SER A 323 6.90 -16.89 9.30
N ILE A 324 8.15 -16.65 8.94
CA ILE A 324 8.58 -15.42 8.26
C ILE A 324 9.31 -15.79 6.97
N ARG A 325 9.17 -14.93 5.96
CA ARG A 325 9.81 -15.09 4.64
C ARG A 325 10.37 -13.77 4.16
N CYS A 326 11.51 -13.82 3.46
CA CYS A 326 12.06 -12.70 2.73
C CYS A 326 12.52 -13.13 1.32
N ALA A 327 12.26 -12.29 0.32
CA ALA A 327 12.89 -12.43 -0.99
C ALA A 327 14.35 -11.98 -0.90
N VAL A 328 15.24 -12.67 -1.61
CA VAL A 328 16.66 -12.31 -1.68
C VAL A 328 17.04 -12.01 -3.14
N PRO A 329 18.08 -11.19 -3.39
CA PRO A 329 18.56 -10.95 -4.75
C PRO A 329 18.85 -12.26 -5.48
N GLU A 330 18.62 -12.29 -6.78
CA GLU A 330 18.98 -13.45 -7.59
C GLU A 330 20.50 -13.62 -7.61
N GLY A 331 20.98 -14.86 -7.46
CA GLY A 331 22.41 -15.19 -7.43
C GLY A 331 23.13 -14.90 -6.11
N VAL A 332 22.43 -14.39 -5.09
CA VAL A 332 22.96 -14.04 -3.75
C VAL A 332 23.70 -15.18 -3.01
N PHE A 333 23.47 -16.43 -3.40
CA PHE A 333 24.15 -17.60 -2.84
C PHE A 333 24.91 -18.41 -3.91
N ALA A 334 25.04 -17.92 -5.15
CA ALA A 334 25.59 -18.68 -6.26
C ALA A 334 27.01 -19.22 -5.98
N ASP A 335 27.80 -18.47 -5.21
CA ASP A 335 29.19 -18.82 -4.83
C ASP A 335 29.27 -19.49 -3.45
N SER A 336 28.18 -20.03 -2.92
CA SER A 336 28.12 -20.67 -1.59
C SER A 336 27.57 -22.08 -1.67
N ASP A 337 28.12 -23.04 -0.92
CA ASP A 337 27.55 -24.39 -0.77
C ASP A 337 26.53 -24.48 0.38
N SER A 338 26.61 -23.54 1.34
CA SER A 338 25.83 -23.56 2.57
C SER A 338 25.37 -22.15 2.97
N ILE A 339 24.29 -22.11 3.77
CA ILE A 339 23.84 -20.91 4.47
C ILE A 339 24.25 -21.04 5.93
N LYS A 340 25.02 -20.07 6.43
CA LYS A 340 25.39 -19.95 7.84
C LYS A 340 24.47 -18.93 8.53
N LEU A 341 23.96 -19.32 9.68
CA LEU A 341 23.08 -18.51 10.52
C LEU A 341 23.73 -18.29 11.88
N ARG A 342 23.66 -17.08 12.42
CA ARG A 342 23.91 -16.81 13.84
C ARG A 342 22.58 -16.53 14.53
N VAL A 343 22.14 -17.44 15.39
CA VAL A 343 20.77 -17.43 15.96
C VAL A 343 20.75 -17.67 17.46
N ARG A 344 19.72 -17.17 18.14
CA ARG A 344 19.40 -17.47 19.53
C ARG A 344 17.93 -17.85 19.63
N GLY A 345 17.67 -19.09 20.01
CA GLY A 345 16.31 -19.63 20.06
C GLY A 345 15.77 -19.86 21.47
N ASP A 346 14.56 -20.40 21.50
CA ASP A 346 13.75 -20.71 22.68
C ASP A 346 13.88 -22.16 23.18
N GLY A 347 14.72 -22.97 22.54
CA GLY A 347 14.86 -24.40 22.83
C GLY A 347 14.00 -25.30 21.94
N ARG A 348 13.21 -24.73 21.03
CA ARG A 348 12.35 -25.47 20.10
C ARG A 348 13.12 -25.85 18.83
N THR A 349 12.48 -26.72 18.04
CA THR A 349 12.97 -27.12 16.73
C THR A 349 12.43 -26.15 15.69
N TRP A 350 13.35 -25.43 15.07
CA TRP A 350 13.08 -24.48 14.01
C TRP A 350 13.35 -25.11 12.65
N ILE A 351 12.82 -24.48 11.62
CA ILE A 351 13.08 -24.87 10.25
C ILE A 351 13.64 -23.66 9.51
N MET A 352 14.73 -23.85 8.80
CA MET A 352 15.21 -22.92 7.79
C MET A 352 14.77 -23.41 6.42
N GLY A 353 14.14 -22.54 5.64
CA GLY A 353 13.67 -22.81 4.29
C GLY A 353 14.28 -21.89 3.25
N THR A 354 14.33 -22.37 2.02
CA THR A 354 14.69 -21.64 0.80
C THR A 354 13.67 -21.93 -0.30
N ARG A 355 13.62 -21.08 -1.33
CA ARG A 355 12.66 -21.22 -2.44
C ARG A 355 13.28 -20.88 -3.77
N LYS A 356 12.78 -21.52 -4.82
CA LYS A 356 13.09 -21.18 -6.23
C LYS A 356 12.28 -20.00 -6.77
N SER A 357 11.32 -19.50 -6.01
CA SER A 357 10.41 -18.42 -6.40
C SER A 357 10.14 -17.51 -5.21
N THR A 358 10.01 -16.21 -5.50
CA THR A 358 9.57 -15.18 -4.55
C THR A 358 8.04 -15.17 -4.38
N SER A 359 7.29 -15.89 -5.23
CA SER A 359 5.83 -16.02 -5.11
C SER A 359 5.41 -16.83 -3.88
N MET A 360 4.25 -16.51 -3.28
CA MET A 360 3.66 -17.33 -2.21
C MET A 360 3.00 -18.60 -2.78
N GLY A 361 3.84 -19.50 -3.30
CA GLY A 361 3.51 -20.90 -3.53
C GLY A 361 3.69 -21.76 -2.26
N GLY A 362 3.34 -23.04 -2.34
CA GLY A 362 3.64 -24.00 -1.27
C GLY A 362 5.02 -24.64 -1.39
N ASP A 363 5.77 -24.34 -2.46
CA ASP A 363 7.06 -24.96 -2.76
C ASP A 363 8.18 -24.32 -1.92
N SER A 364 8.89 -25.15 -1.16
CA SER A 364 9.96 -24.76 -0.25
C SER A 364 10.97 -25.90 -0.14
N PHE A 365 12.21 -25.58 0.14
CA PHE A 365 13.27 -26.54 0.43
C PHE A 365 13.77 -26.22 1.80
N TRP A 366 13.67 -27.14 2.75
CA TRP A 366 13.90 -26.79 4.14
C TRP A 366 14.65 -27.88 4.91
N THR A 367 15.26 -27.49 6.02
CA THR A 367 15.86 -28.40 6.99
C THR A 367 15.49 -27.99 8.41
N ARG A 368 15.53 -28.94 9.33
CA ARG A 368 15.25 -28.69 10.74
C ARG A 368 16.55 -28.49 11.51
N PHE A 369 16.56 -27.51 12.41
CA PHE A 369 17.63 -27.33 13.38
C PHE A 369 17.03 -27.12 14.77
N LYS A 370 17.74 -27.56 15.80
CA LYS A 370 17.31 -27.41 17.20
C LYS A 370 18.11 -26.31 17.84
N THR A 371 17.44 -25.45 18.60
CA THR A 371 18.09 -24.38 19.36
C THR A 371 18.28 -24.77 20.82
N THR A 372 19.24 -24.15 21.49
CA THR A 372 19.38 -24.14 22.94
C THR A 372 18.82 -22.83 23.48
N LYS A 373 17.89 -22.93 24.45
CA LYS A 373 17.16 -21.76 24.96
C LYS A 373 18.11 -20.68 25.47
N GLY A 374 18.07 -19.50 24.85
CA GLY A 374 18.82 -18.31 25.25
C GLY A 374 20.31 -18.31 24.92
N VAL A 375 20.80 -19.29 24.16
CA VAL A 375 22.21 -19.39 23.74
C VAL A 375 22.35 -18.94 22.29
N TRP A 376 23.38 -18.15 22.01
CA TRP A 376 23.77 -17.82 20.64
C TRP A 376 24.54 -19.00 20.03
N GLU A 377 24.10 -19.44 18.86
CA GLU A 377 24.59 -20.63 18.17
C GLU A 377 24.83 -20.29 16.69
N GLU A 378 25.87 -20.88 16.11
CA GLU A 378 26.08 -20.84 14.66
C GLU A 378 25.56 -22.14 14.05
N VAL A 379 24.68 -22.01 13.05
CA VAL A 379 24.07 -23.13 12.35
C VAL A 379 24.44 -23.04 10.87
N THR A 380 25.19 -24.02 10.37
CA THR A 380 25.56 -24.09 8.94
C THR A 380 24.71 -25.15 8.26
N ILE A 381 24.03 -24.75 7.18
CA ILE A 381 23.03 -25.56 6.50
C ILE A 381 23.43 -25.74 5.03
N PRO A 382 23.77 -26.97 4.61
CA PRO A 382 24.01 -27.27 3.20
C PRO A 382 22.75 -27.03 2.36
N ILE A 383 22.87 -26.29 1.27
CA ILE A 383 21.72 -25.93 0.42
C ILE A 383 21.20 -27.16 -0.33
N ASP A 384 22.10 -28.01 -0.83
CA ASP A 384 21.77 -29.23 -1.56
C ASP A 384 21.15 -30.33 -0.69
N GLY A 385 21.39 -30.28 0.62
CA GLY A 385 20.83 -31.19 1.62
C GLY A 385 19.41 -30.85 2.07
N MET A 386 18.82 -29.75 1.59
CA MET A 386 17.46 -29.35 1.97
C MET A 386 16.40 -30.25 1.32
N GLU A 387 15.43 -30.71 2.13
CA GLU A 387 14.33 -31.51 1.63
C GLU A 387 13.29 -30.62 0.95
N ARG A 388 12.83 -31.00 -0.25
CA ARG A 388 11.73 -30.30 -0.90
C ARG A 388 10.39 -30.62 -0.25
N HIS A 389 9.62 -29.58 0.02
CA HIS A 389 8.27 -29.67 0.55
C HIS A 389 7.32 -28.80 -0.27
N PHE A 390 6.13 -29.34 -0.55
CA PHE A 390 5.03 -28.66 -1.19
C PHE A 390 3.84 -28.62 -0.23
N PHE A 391 3.46 -27.42 0.23
CA PHE A 391 2.46 -27.23 1.29
C PHE A 391 2.77 -28.05 2.56
N GLY A 392 4.03 -28.06 2.97
CA GLY A 392 4.51 -28.79 4.15
C GLY A 392 4.63 -30.31 3.95
N GLN A 393 4.14 -30.88 2.85
CA GLN A 393 4.30 -32.30 2.53
C GLN A 393 5.61 -32.53 1.78
N LYS A 394 6.35 -33.57 2.17
CA LYS A 394 7.61 -33.95 1.52
C LYS A 394 7.34 -34.33 0.05
N ALA A 395 8.17 -33.81 -0.85
CA ALA A 395 8.06 -34.02 -2.28
C ALA A 395 9.45 -34.31 -2.88
N PRO A 396 9.55 -34.97 -4.04
CA PRO A 396 10.82 -35.15 -4.72
C PRO A 396 11.31 -33.82 -5.32
N GLY A 397 12.62 -33.57 -5.23
CA GLY A 397 13.30 -32.44 -5.84
C GLY A 397 14.50 -31.97 -5.01
N SER A 398 15.38 -31.19 -5.64
CA SER A 398 16.52 -30.53 -5.00
C SER A 398 16.56 -29.04 -5.36
N ILE A 399 17.37 -28.28 -4.63
CA ILE A 399 17.69 -26.88 -4.91
C ILE A 399 19.20 -26.71 -4.97
N SER A 400 19.66 -25.91 -5.93
CA SER A 400 21.06 -25.48 -5.99
C SER A 400 21.20 -24.02 -5.53
N PRO A 401 22.39 -23.57 -5.11
CA PRO A 401 22.58 -22.24 -4.54
C PRO A 401 22.17 -21.08 -5.46
N ASP A 402 22.42 -21.17 -6.76
CA ASP A 402 22.01 -20.21 -7.79
C ASP A 402 20.49 -20.10 -7.95
N GLN A 403 19.75 -21.12 -7.52
CA GLN A 403 18.28 -21.17 -7.62
C GLN A 403 17.58 -20.53 -6.43
N VAL A 404 18.30 -20.13 -5.37
CA VAL A 404 17.69 -19.55 -4.18
C VAL A 404 17.23 -18.11 -4.47
N LYS A 405 15.92 -17.88 -4.36
CA LYS A 405 15.29 -16.56 -4.56
C LYS A 405 14.61 -16.00 -3.30
N ALA A 406 14.44 -16.83 -2.28
CA ALA A 406 13.86 -16.42 -1.00
C ALA A 406 14.32 -17.36 0.12
N ILE A 407 14.29 -16.84 1.35
CA ILE A 407 14.61 -17.55 2.60
C ILE A 407 13.45 -17.46 3.58
N GLU A 408 13.36 -18.43 4.49
CA GLU A 408 12.22 -18.60 5.39
C GLU A 408 12.64 -19.17 6.75
N PHE A 409 12.00 -18.73 7.83
CA PHE A 409 12.05 -19.40 9.12
C PHE A 409 10.66 -19.87 9.52
N TYR A 410 10.53 -21.15 9.89
CA TYR A 410 9.27 -21.70 10.38
C TYR A 410 9.36 -22.14 11.82
N MET A 411 8.34 -21.76 12.58
CA MET A 411 7.92 -22.47 13.77
C MET A 411 6.81 -23.47 13.37
N TYR A 412 7.21 -24.74 13.20
CA TYR A 412 6.31 -25.85 12.85
C TYR A 412 6.81 -27.15 13.47
N ASP A 413 6.76 -27.22 14.80
CA ASP A 413 7.16 -28.37 15.61
C ASP A 413 5.97 -29.15 16.19
N LYS A 414 4.74 -28.76 15.80
CA LYS A 414 3.46 -29.33 16.28
C LYS A 414 3.26 -29.23 17.79
N LYS A 415 3.84 -28.20 18.43
CA LYS A 415 3.56 -27.87 19.83
C LYS A 415 2.80 -26.55 19.91
N ALA A 416 1.92 -26.43 20.91
CA ALA A 416 1.31 -25.16 21.27
C ALA A 416 2.22 -24.37 22.23
N GLY A 417 2.06 -23.04 22.23
CA GLY A 417 2.73 -22.15 23.18
C GLY A 417 3.69 -21.17 22.53
N PRO A 418 4.32 -20.31 23.35
CA PRO A 418 5.14 -19.21 22.86
C PRO A 418 6.38 -19.73 22.12
N PHE A 419 6.84 -18.93 21.16
CA PHE A 419 8.12 -19.14 20.51
C PHE A 419 8.91 -17.84 20.38
N SER A 420 10.22 -18.00 20.24
CA SER A 420 11.15 -16.89 19.98
C SER A 420 12.36 -17.38 19.21
N LEU A 421 12.69 -16.70 18.12
CA LEU A 421 13.95 -16.83 17.39
C LEU A 421 14.50 -15.45 17.12
N GLU A 422 15.74 -15.25 17.53
CA GLU A 422 16.53 -14.07 17.23
C GLU A 422 17.60 -14.45 16.22
N VAL A 423 17.77 -13.63 15.19
CA VAL A 423 18.70 -13.86 14.09
C VAL A 423 19.59 -12.64 13.96
N ASP A 424 20.89 -12.85 14.18
CA ASP A 424 21.91 -11.80 14.12
C ASP A 424 22.53 -11.69 12.72
N SER A 425 22.79 -12.82 12.06
CA SER A 425 23.29 -12.78 10.68
C SER A 425 22.86 -13.99 9.85
N ILE A 426 22.80 -13.76 8.53
CA ILE A 426 22.57 -14.77 7.50
C ILE A 426 23.64 -14.58 6.43
N GLU A 427 24.42 -15.62 6.18
CA GLU A 427 25.63 -15.54 5.36
C GLU A 427 25.69 -16.73 4.38
N GLY A 428 26.14 -16.48 3.15
CA GLY A 428 26.56 -17.55 2.24
C GLY A 428 27.99 -17.97 2.55
N VAL A 429 28.24 -19.28 2.72
CA VAL A 429 29.57 -19.82 3.00
C VAL A 429 29.90 -21.04 2.15
N ASN A 430 31.19 -21.29 1.92
CA ASN A 430 31.71 -22.54 1.38
C ASN A 430 32.30 -23.36 2.53
N THR A 431 31.74 -24.53 2.75
CA THR A 431 32.22 -25.51 3.75
C THR A 431 33.24 -26.48 3.17
N SER A 432 33.31 -26.55 1.84
CA SER A 432 34.31 -27.29 1.09
C SER A 432 35.59 -26.44 0.90
N ALA A 433 36.40 -26.32 1.95
CA ALA A 433 37.75 -25.75 1.90
C ALA A 433 38.80 -26.75 2.40
#